data_AF-A0A381WRT7-F1
#
_entry.id   AF-A0A381WRT7-F1
#
_cell.length_a   1.000
_cell.length_b   1.000
_cell.length_c   1.000
_cell.angle_alpha   90.00
_cell.angle_beta   90.00
_cell.angle_gamma   90.00
#
_symmetry.space_group_name_H-M   'P 1'
#
loop_
_entity.id
_entity.type
_entity.pdbx_description
1 polymer ?
#
loop_
_entity_poly.entity_id
_entity_poly.type
_entity_poly.pdbx_seq_one_letter_code
_entity_poly.pdbx_strand_id
1 'polypeptide(L)'
;VWLKRYRLLVFITAAAVLIGGREYRVKRLMEQPVDFLNAEGTSFADVMSRVNPDDPDTEFLQGMQSLASGDAVGFRQKLEEALESDIKHNEMLLQFHAQYLLNEGADWTEVNPALNRWRRNFPFSPRRITLQFEAGTPTPNETALLRQALSRVPWIADSQLESSTVDGNRFWTVTLIFRRGQIVDIRQAIAAMNNL
;
A
#
# COMPACT_ATOMS: atom_id res chain seq x y z
N VAL A 1 -38.26 13.32 -35.65
CA VAL A 1 -38.14 11.83 -35.77
C VAL A 1 -36.78 11.28 -35.30
N TRP A 2 -35.72 12.09 -35.27
CA TRP A 2 -34.38 11.69 -34.83
C TRP A 2 -34.27 11.32 -33.32
N LEU A 3 -34.93 12.07 -32.43
CA LEU A 3 -34.91 11.87 -30.97
C LEU A 3 -35.49 10.54 -30.46
N LYS A 4 -36.30 9.81 -31.25
CA LYS A 4 -36.86 8.51 -30.82
C LYS A 4 -35.88 7.34 -31.02
N ARG A 5 -35.00 7.40 -32.03
CA ARG A 5 -34.08 6.30 -32.38
C ARG A 5 -32.88 6.18 -31.45
N TYR A 6 -32.47 7.27 -30.81
CA TYR A 6 -31.31 7.28 -29.92
C TYR A 6 -31.65 7.10 -28.44
N ARG A 7 -32.94 6.98 -28.07
CA ARG A 7 -33.36 6.79 -26.66
C ARG A 7 -32.69 5.58 -26.04
N LEU A 8 -32.71 4.44 -26.72
CA LEU A 8 -32.10 3.21 -26.23
C LEU A 8 -30.57 3.36 -26.06
N LEU A 9 -29.90 4.00 -27.03
CA LEU A 9 -28.47 4.28 -26.97
C LEU A 9 -28.11 5.20 -25.80
N VAL A 10 -28.90 6.25 -25.56
CA VAL A 10 -28.71 7.15 -24.42
C VAL A 10 -28.88 6.40 -23.09
N PHE A 11 -29.86 5.50 -22.99
CA PHE A 11 -30.05 4.68 -21.80
C PHE A 11 -28.90 3.69 -21.57
N ILE A 12 -28.42 3.03 -22.62
CA ILE A 12 -27.29 2.09 -22.53
C ILE A 12 -26.00 2.84 -22.16
N THR A 13 -25.72 3.97 -22.80
CA THR A 13 -24.54 4.79 -22.49
C THR A 13 -24.63 5.36 -21.07
N ALA A 14 -25.80 5.82 -20.62
CA ALA A 14 -25.98 6.29 -19.26
C ALA A 14 -25.79 5.16 -18.23
N ALA A 15 -26.31 3.95 -18.50
CA ALA A 15 -26.09 2.79 -17.66
C ALA A 15 -24.60 2.38 -17.62
N ALA A 16 -23.91 2.39 -18.77
CA ALA A 16 -22.48 2.09 -18.84
C ALA A 16 -21.62 3.14 -18.12
N VAL A 17 -21.98 4.42 -18.18
CA VAL A 17 -21.31 5.49 -17.42
C VAL A 17 -21.61 5.41 -15.93
N LEU A 18 -22.81 5.01 -15.53
CA LEU A 18 -23.15 4.79 -14.11
C LEU A 18 -22.45 3.55 -13.54
N ILE A 19 -22.39 2.45 -14.28
CA ILE A 19 -21.69 1.23 -13.90
C ILE A 19 -20.18 1.49 -13.88
N GLY A 20 -19.63 2.07 -14.94
CA GLY A 20 -18.21 2.45 -15.01
C GLY A 20 -17.84 3.50 -13.96
N GLY A 21 -18.72 4.44 -13.64
CA GLY A 21 -18.54 5.41 -12.57
C GLY A 21 -18.63 4.80 -11.17
N ARG A 22 -19.52 3.81 -10.98
CA ARG A 22 -19.59 3.01 -9.75
C ARG A 22 -18.35 2.15 -9.58
N GLU A 23 -17.91 1.45 -10.62
CA GLU A 23 -16.66 0.68 -10.62
C GLU A 23 -15.43 1.56 -10.45
N TYR A 24 -15.41 2.76 -11.04
CA TYR A 24 -14.35 3.74 -10.82
C TYR A 24 -14.34 4.23 -9.37
N ARG A 25 -15.51 4.48 -8.77
CA ARG A 25 -15.62 4.83 -7.35
C ARG A 25 -15.27 3.66 -6.43
N VAL A 26 -15.65 2.43 -6.77
CA VAL A 26 -15.31 1.22 -6.01
C VAL A 26 -13.82 0.92 -6.13
N LYS A 27 -13.22 1.07 -7.32
CA LYS A 27 -11.76 1.01 -7.51
C LYS A 27 -11.06 2.10 -6.71
N ARG A 28 -11.59 3.31 -6.67
CA ARG A 28 -11.04 4.42 -5.88
C ARG A 28 -11.22 4.23 -4.36
N LEU A 29 -12.29 3.58 -3.94
CA LEU A 29 -12.55 3.17 -2.55
C LEU A 29 -11.76 1.92 -2.15
N MET A 30 -11.37 1.07 -3.09
CA MET A 30 -10.42 -0.04 -2.92
C MET A 30 -8.95 0.40 -3.06
N GLU A 31 -8.69 1.53 -3.73
CA GLU A 31 -7.40 2.23 -3.75
C GLU A 31 -7.14 2.95 -2.43
N GLN A 32 -8.19 3.33 -1.70
CA GLN A 32 -8.05 3.53 -0.27
C GLN A 32 -7.92 2.14 0.36
N PRO A 33 -6.84 1.84 1.10
CA PRO A 33 -6.84 0.65 1.92
C PRO A 33 -8.13 0.71 2.77
N VAL A 34 -8.92 -0.36 2.79
CA VAL A 34 -9.95 -0.50 3.82
C VAL A 34 -9.23 -0.18 5.12
N ASP A 35 -9.65 0.88 5.78
CA ASP A 35 -9.03 1.29 7.02
C ASP A 35 -9.50 0.31 8.09
N PHE A 36 -8.83 -0.85 8.19
CA PHE A 36 -9.18 -1.91 9.13
C PHE A 36 -9.13 -1.45 10.59
N LEU A 37 -8.59 -0.25 10.84
CA LEU A 37 -8.53 0.42 12.13
C LEU A 37 -9.84 1.14 12.48
N ASN A 38 -10.85 1.16 11.59
CA ASN A 38 -12.17 1.71 11.84
C ASN A 38 -13.19 0.62 12.27
N ALA A 39 -14.35 1.05 12.81
CA ALA A 39 -15.37 0.16 13.35
C ALA A 39 -15.96 -0.84 12.33
N GLU A 40 -15.93 -0.51 11.03
CA GLU A 40 -16.40 -1.42 9.97
C GLU A 40 -15.39 -2.57 9.74
N GLY A 41 -14.08 -2.28 9.79
CA GLY A 41 -13.01 -3.25 9.75
C GLY A 41 -13.05 -4.25 10.92
N THR A 42 -13.39 -3.77 12.12
CA THR A 42 -13.57 -4.62 13.30
C THR A 42 -14.73 -5.61 13.10
N SER A 43 -15.86 -5.17 12.53
CA SER A 43 -17.01 -6.04 12.30
C SER A 43 -16.73 -7.13 11.25
N PHE A 44 -15.89 -6.84 10.26
CA PHE A 44 -15.53 -7.78 9.20
C PHE A 44 -14.60 -8.90 9.73
N ALA A 45 -13.61 -8.53 10.54
CA ALA A 45 -12.74 -9.47 11.23
C ALA A 45 -13.52 -10.42 12.17
N ASP A 46 -14.52 -9.89 12.89
CA ASP A 46 -15.41 -10.70 13.75
C ASP A 46 -16.27 -11.69 12.97
N VAL A 47 -16.70 -11.34 11.75
CA VAL A 47 -17.44 -12.27 10.89
C VAL A 47 -16.50 -13.35 10.33
N MET A 48 -15.32 -12.96 9.85
CA MET A 48 -14.34 -13.90 9.28
C MET A 48 -13.85 -14.91 10.31
N SER A 49 -13.61 -14.48 11.56
CA SER A 49 -13.22 -15.38 12.65
C SER A 49 -14.25 -16.45 13.01
N ARG A 50 -15.53 -16.24 12.66
CA ARG A 50 -16.58 -17.25 12.86
C ARG A 50 -16.78 -18.16 11.65
N VAL A 51 -16.45 -17.66 10.46
CA VAL A 51 -16.69 -18.36 9.18
C VAL A 51 -15.50 -19.23 8.81
N ASN A 52 -14.28 -18.71 8.95
CA ASN A 52 -13.06 -19.43 8.64
C ASN A 52 -11.95 -19.06 9.65
N PRO A 53 -11.97 -19.65 10.87
CA PRO A 53 -11.07 -19.27 11.96
C PRO A 53 -9.61 -19.59 11.67
N ASP A 54 -9.34 -20.64 10.90
CA ASP A 54 -7.98 -21.13 10.60
C ASP A 54 -7.43 -20.54 9.29
N ASP A 55 -8.09 -19.49 8.75
CA ASP A 55 -7.65 -18.80 7.54
C ASP A 55 -6.56 -17.77 7.86
N PRO A 56 -5.46 -17.72 7.10
CA PRO A 56 -4.42 -16.70 7.26
C PRO A 56 -4.95 -15.27 7.13
N ASP A 57 -5.99 -15.05 6.33
CA ASP A 57 -6.63 -13.75 6.19
C ASP A 57 -7.37 -13.39 7.48
N THR A 58 -7.96 -14.36 8.16
CA THR A 58 -8.60 -14.18 9.47
C THR A 58 -7.57 -13.84 10.54
N GLU A 59 -6.44 -14.55 10.59
CA GLU A 59 -5.36 -14.27 11.53
C GLU A 59 -4.78 -12.87 11.33
N PHE A 60 -4.58 -12.46 10.07
CA PHE A 60 -4.16 -11.10 9.75
C PHE A 60 -5.17 -10.05 10.20
N LEU A 61 -6.47 -10.28 9.97
CA LEU A 61 -7.53 -9.37 10.42
C LEU A 61 -7.59 -9.23 11.94
N GLN A 62 -7.39 -10.33 12.68
CA GLN A 62 -7.28 -10.30 14.14
C GLN A 62 -6.04 -9.53 14.58
N GLY A 63 -4.91 -9.71 13.90
CA GLY A 63 -3.71 -8.90 14.15
C GLY A 63 -3.98 -7.41 13.97
N MET A 64 -4.67 -7.02 12.90
CA MET A 64 -5.04 -5.61 12.67
C MET A 64 -5.94 -5.05 13.79
N GLN A 65 -6.85 -5.86 14.36
CA GLN A 65 -7.63 -5.46 15.55
C GLN A 65 -6.75 -5.29 16.79
N SER A 66 -5.79 -6.19 17.04
CA SER A 66 -4.79 -6.03 18.11
C SER A 66 -4.01 -4.72 17.96
N LEU A 67 -3.57 -4.40 16.74
CA LEU A 67 -2.89 -3.13 16.47
C LEU A 67 -3.80 -1.92 16.75
N ALA A 68 -5.05 -1.96 16.32
CA ALA A 68 -6.04 -0.90 16.55
C ALA A 68 -6.35 -0.68 18.05
N SER A 69 -6.25 -1.74 18.85
CA SER A 69 -6.46 -1.70 20.31
C SER A 69 -5.19 -1.37 21.10
N GLY A 70 -4.07 -1.12 20.43
CA GLY A 70 -2.78 -0.80 21.06
C GLY A 70 -1.98 -2.02 21.54
N ASP A 71 -2.42 -3.24 21.22
CA ASP A 71 -1.70 -4.48 21.50
C ASP A 71 -0.73 -4.82 20.37
N ALA A 72 0.43 -4.16 20.38
CA ALA A 72 1.48 -4.39 19.39
C ALA A 72 2.08 -5.81 19.46
N VAL A 73 2.07 -6.44 20.64
CA VAL A 73 2.61 -7.79 20.85
C VAL A 73 1.68 -8.83 20.22
N GLY A 74 0.38 -8.74 20.51
CA GLY A 74 -0.63 -9.62 19.89
C GLY A 74 -0.71 -9.43 18.38
N PHE A 75 -0.58 -8.20 17.88
CA PHE A 75 -0.47 -7.93 16.45
C PHE A 75 0.72 -8.66 15.81
N ARG A 76 1.91 -8.54 16.41
CA ARG A 76 3.12 -9.17 15.87
C ARG A 76 2.99 -10.69 15.81
N GLN A 77 2.50 -11.30 16.89
CA GLN A 77 2.29 -12.74 16.95
C GLN A 77 1.32 -13.20 15.84
N LYS A 78 0.19 -12.51 15.68
CA LYS A 78 -0.80 -12.84 14.65
C LYS A 78 -0.29 -12.63 13.23
N LEU A 79 0.55 -11.62 13.01
CA LEU A 79 1.19 -11.39 11.73
C LEU A 79 2.17 -12.52 11.38
N GLU A 80 2.98 -12.96 12.34
CA GLU A 80 3.92 -14.07 12.17
C GLU A 80 3.19 -15.39 11.85
N GLU A 81 2.17 -15.75 12.64
CA GLU A 81 1.32 -16.92 12.41
C GLU A 81 0.72 -16.90 10.98
N ALA A 82 0.14 -15.76 10.60
CA ALA A 82 -0.43 -15.60 9.27
C ALA A 82 0.64 -15.75 8.18
N LEU A 83 1.86 -15.23 8.37
CA LEU A 83 2.96 -15.29 7.39
C LEU A 83 3.55 -16.69 7.16
N GLU A 84 3.42 -17.59 8.14
CA GLU A 84 3.90 -18.97 8.10
C GLU A 84 3.03 -19.89 7.22
N SER A 85 1.77 -19.51 7.01
CA SER A 85 0.83 -20.22 6.14
C SER A 85 1.07 -19.98 4.63
N ASP A 86 0.30 -20.63 3.74
CA ASP A 86 0.42 -20.44 2.28
C ASP A 86 -0.18 -19.11 1.78
N ILE A 87 0.38 -17.99 2.25
CA ILE A 87 -0.04 -16.60 1.99
C ILE A 87 0.14 -16.11 0.56
N LYS A 88 0.43 -16.98 -0.43
CA LYS A 88 0.66 -16.54 -1.80
C LYS A 88 -0.52 -15.77 -2.40
N HIS A 89 -1.71 -15.96 -1.84
CA HIS A 89 -2.96 -15.35 -2.29
C HIS A 89 -3.34 -14.06 -1.54
N ASN A 90 -2.71 -13.75 -0.41
CA ASN A 90 -3.02 -12.55 0.36
C ASN A 90 -2.05 -11.40 0.05
N GLU A 91 -2.36 -10.65 -1.02
CA GLU A 91 -1.59 -9.46 -1.43
C GLU A 91 -1.52 -8.40 -0.33
N MET A 92 -2.61 -8.23 0.39
CA MET A 92 -2.77 -7.16 1.38
C MET A 92 -1.86 -7.41 2.58
N LEU A 93 -1.85 -8.62 3.12
CA LEU A 93 -0.96 -9.04 4.20
C LEU A 93 0.50 -8.87 3.78
N LEU A 94 0.87 -9.32 2.58
CA LEU A 94 2.24 -9.23 2.08
C LEU A 94 2.72 -7.78 1.91
N GLN A 95 1.86 -6.90 1.37
CA GLN A 95 2.16 -5.48 1.23
C GLN A 95 2.22 -4.79 2.59
N PHE A 96 1.29 -5.09 3.47
CA PHE A 96 1.22 -4.50 4.81
C PHE A 96 2.44 -4.90 5.65
N HIS A 97 2.81 -6.18 5.66
CA HIS A 97 4.01 -6.66 6.34
C HIS A 97 5.27 -5.91 5.87
N ALA A 98 5.42 -5.72 4.56
CA ALA A 98 6.54 -4.95 4.02
C ALA A 98 6.50 -3.47 4.46
N GLN A 99 5.33 -2.84 4.49
CA GLN A 99 5.17 -1.48 4.99
C GLN A 99 5.43 -1.38 6.49
N TYR A 100 5.01 -2.36 7.28
CA TYR A 100 5.22 -2.43 8.72
C TYR A 100 6.72 -2.48 9.04
N LEU A 101 7.47 -3.37 8.38
CA LEU A 101 8.93 -3.45 8.53
C LEU A 101 9.63 -2.13 8.19
N LEU A 102 9.16 -1.42 7.16
CA LEU A 102 9.68 -0.10 6.80
C LEU A 102 9.39 0.95 7.89
N ASN A 103 8.19 0.94 8.47
CA ASN A 103 7.79 1.89 9.51
C ASN A 103 8.54 1.67 10.82
N GLU A 104 8.82 0.41 11.18
CA GLU A 104 9.61 0.04 12.35
C GLU A 104 11.12 0.29 12.17
N GLY A 105 11.55 0.66 10.96
CA GLY A 105 12.97 0.85 10.66
C GLY A 105 13.77 -0.45 10.69
N ALA A 106 13.15 -1.58 10.33
CA ALA A 106 13.81 -2.89 10.27
C ALA A 106 14.97 -2.89 9.26
N ASP A 107 15.93 -3.83 9.44
CA ASP A 107 17.08 -3.93 8.55
C ASP A 107 16.67 -4.35 7.13
N TRP A 108 17.47 -3.95 6.13
CA TRP A 108 17.25 -4.30 4.73
C TRP A 108 17.25 -5.82 4.51
N THR A 109 17.90 -6.62 5.38
CA THR A 109 17.84 -8.08 5.32
C THR A 109 16.46 -8.66 5.59
N GLU A 110 15.57 -7.92 6.26
CA GLU A 110 14.18 -8.32 6.53
C GLU A 110 13.22 -7.66 5.54
N VAL A 111 13.42 -6.36 5.28
CA VAL A 111 12.59 -5.57 4.37
C VAL A 111 12.67 -6.10 2.93
N ASN A 112 13.87 -6.38 2.41
CA ASN A 112 14.03 -6.80 1.02
C ASN A 112 13.34 -8.14 0.74
N PRO A 113 13.48 -9.20 1.56
CA PRO A 113 12.71 -10.43 1.37
C PRO A 113 11.20 -10.21 1.41
N ALA A 114 10.68 -9.40 2.35
CA ALA A 114 9.24 -9.12 2.43
C ALA A 114 8.71 -8.43 1.16
N LEU A 115 9.38 -7.36 0.72
CA LEU A 115 9.04 -6.66 -0.52
C LEU A 115 9.12 -7.59 -1.73
N ASN A 116 10.19 -8.39 -1.86
CA ASN A 116 10.34 -9.28 -2.99
C ASN A 116 9.37 -10.47 -2.96
N ARG A 117 8.96 -10.99 -1.79
CA ARG A 117 7.91 -12.02 -1.66
C ARG A 117 6.58 -11.47 -2.17
N TRP A 118 6.22 -10.25 -1.73
CA TRP A 118 5.04 -9.56 -2.24
C TRP A 118 5.10 -9.34 -3.75
N ARG A 119 6.18 -8.75 -4.26
CA ARG A 119 6.32 -8.41 -5.69
C ARG A 119 6.42 -9.64 -6.59
N ARG A 120 6.91 -10.78 -6.10
CA ARG A 120 6.93 -12.05 -6.83
C ARG A 120 5.55 -12.67 -6.95
N ASN A 121 4.75 -12.63 -5.87
CA ASN A 121 3.40 -13.18 -5.87
C ASN A 121 2.42 -12.26 -6.63
N PHE A 122 2.64 -10.94 -6.57
CA PHE A 122 1.77 -9.94 -7.17
C PHE A 122 2.53 -8.93 -8.05
N PRO A 123 3.14 -9.39 -9.18
CA PRO A 123 4.01 -8.55 -10.02
C PRO A 123 3.27 -7.39 -10.70
N PHE A 124 1.95 -7.49 -10.85
CA PHE A 124 1.09 -6.48 -11.47
C PHE A 124 0.34 -5.62 -10.45
N SER A 125 0.58 -5.81 -9.16
CA SER A 125 -0.09 -5.02 -8.12
C SER A 125 0.16 -3.52 -8.32
N PRO A 126 -0.90 -2.67 -8.28
CA PRO A 126 -0.78 -1.22 -8.29
C PRO A 126 -0.52 -0.63 -6.90
N ARG A 127 -0.54 -1.45 -5.84
CA ARG A 127 -0.28 -1.00 -4.47
C ARG A 127 1.16 -0.48 -4.35
N ARG A 128 1.35 0.43 -3.40
CA ARG A 128 2.55 1.24 -3.23
C ARG A 128 3.09 1.03 -1.83
N ILE A 129 4.32 1.49 -1.61
CA ILE A 129 4.87 1.67 -0.27
C ILE A 129 5.20 3.14 -0.07
N THR A 130 5.24 3.53 1.19
CA THR A 130 5.61 4.87 1.60
C THR A 130 6.88 4.79 2.43
N LEU A 131 7.84 5.67 2.13
CA LEU A 131 9.02 5.91 2.95
C LEU A 131 8.90 7.31 3.54
N GLN A 132 9.12 7.43 4.84
CA GLN A 132 9.16 8.71 5.51
C GLN A 132 10.57 8.95 6.04
N PHE A 133 11.07 10.17 5.86
CA PHE A 133 12.34 10.58 6.43
C PHE A 133 12.32 12.05 6.84
N GLU A 134 13.11 12.39 7.85
CA GLU A 134 13.29 13.76 8.26
C GLU A 134 14.02 14.54 7.17
N ALA A 135 13.39 15.61 6.72
CA ALA A 135 13.95 16.52 5.75
C ALA A 135 14.83 17.53 6.49
N GLY A 136 16.10 17.62 6.12
CA GLY A 136 17.02 18.63 6.65
C GLY A 136 16.61 20.07 6.28
N THR A 137 17.55 21.00 6.31
CA THR A 137 17.28 22.38 5.91
C THR A 137 16.80 22.44 4.45
N PRO A 138 15.72 23.20 4.14
CA PRO A 138 15.23 23.34 2.78
C PRO A 138 16.32 23.84 1.82
N THR A 139 16.50 23.13 0.72
CA THR A 139 17.42 23.54 -0.35
C THR A 139 16.65 23.88 -1.63
N PRO A 140 17.15 24.83 -2.46
CA PRO A 140 16.55 25.09 -3.76
C PRO A 140 16.55 23.82 -4.62
N ASN A 141 15.44 23.57 -5.31
CA ASN A 141 15.26 22.44 -6.24
C ASN A 141 15.32 21.03 -5.61
N GLU A 142 15.28 20.91 -4.28
CA GLU A 142 15.31 19.63 -3.55
C GLU A 142 14.33 18.59 -4.13
N THR A 143 13.09 18.98 -4.40
CA THR A 143 12.08 18.08 -4.98
C THR A 143 12.47 17.55 -6.37
N ALA A 144 13.07 18.40 -7.20
CA ALA A 144 13.51 17.99 -8.54
C ALA A 144 14.71 17.04 -8.47
N LEU A 145 15.64 17.31 -7.55
CA LEU A 145 16.81 16.46 -7.30
C LEU A 145 16.41 15.11 -6.72
N LEU A 146 15.50 15.07 -5.72
CA LEU A 146 14.89 13.84 -5.19
C LEU A 146 14.27 13.00 -6.30
N ARG A 147 13.41 13.62 -7.11
CA ARG A 147 12.73 12.93 -8.22
C ARG A 147 13.74 12.38 -9.23
N GLN A 148 14.79 13.15 -9.54
CA GLN A 148 15.85 12.71 -10.44
C GLN A 148 16.63 11.53 -9.84
N ALA A 149 17.00 11.59 -8.57
CA ALA A 149 17.74 10.53 -7.89
C ALA A 149 16.91 9.22 -7.84
N LEU A 150 15.64 9.30 -7.45
CA LEU A 150 14.73 8.14 -7.41
C LEU A 150 14.48 7.55 -8.80
N SER A 151 14.43 8.38 -9.85
CA SER A 151 14.25 7.88 -11.23
C SER A 151 15.41 7.01 -11.73
N ARG A 152 16.60 7.11 -11.10
CA ARG A 152 17.78 6.29 -11.41
C ARG A 152 17.75 4.92 -10.72
N VAL A 153 16.86 4.71 -9.75
CA VAL A 153 16.72 3.43 -9.06
C VAL A 153 16.00 2.43 -9.98
N PRO A 154 16.61 1.28 -10.34
CA PRO A 154 16.11 0.42 -11.41
C PRO A 154 14.70 -0.14 -11.18
N TRP A 155 14.34 -0.42 -9.92
CA TRP A 155 13.05 -1.03 -9.57
C TRP A 155 11.94 0.00 -9.30
N ILE A 156 12.25 1.30 -9.32
CA ILE A 156 11.26 2.38 -9.16
C ILE A 156 10.77 2.80 -10.56
N ALA A 157 9.46 2.68 -10.76
CA ALA A 157 8.80 3.13 -11.98
C ALA A 157 8.57 4.64 -11.93
N ASP A 158 8.05 5.10 -10.80
CA ASP A 158 7.72 6.49 -10.52
C ASP A 158 7.63 6.70 -9.00
N SER A 159 7.64 7.96 -8.57
CA SER A 159 7.61 8.35 -7.17
C SER A 159 6.79 9.62 -6.96
N GLN A 160 5.91 9.61 -5.96
CA GLN A 160 5.21 10.81 -5.50
C GLN A 160 5.89 11.33 -4.23
N LEU A 161 6.09 12.64 -4.17
CA LEU A 161 6.82 13.33 -3.12
C LEU A 161 5.89 14.33 -2.45
N GLU A 162 5.76 14.23 -1.14
CA GLU A 162 5.01 15.18 -0.32
C GLU A 162 5.90 15.64 0.84
N SER A 163 5.94 16.94 1.09
CA SER A 163 6.62 17.48 2.27
C SER A 163 5.59 17.84 3.33
N SER A 164 5.82 17.44 4.57
CA SER A 164 5.00 17.80 5.72
C SER A 164 5.86 18.42 6.83
N THR A 165 5.21 19.10 7.76
CA THR A 165 5.85 19.59 9.00
C THR A 165 5.10 19.00 10.18
N VAL A 166 5.81 18.30 11.05
CA VAL A 166 5.28 17.68 12.27
C VAL A 166 6.13 18.16 13.44
N ASP A 167 5.51 18.78 14.44
CA ASP A 167 6.18 19.31 15.63
C ASP A 167 7.40 20.21 15.35
N GLY A 168 7.32 20.99 14.27
CA GLY A 168 8.39 21.90 13.83
C GLY A 168 9.48 21.24 12.98
N ASN A 169 9.52 19.92 12.90
CA ASN A 169 10.44 19.17 12.04
C ASN A 169 9.80 18.94 10.66
N ARG A 170 10.60 19.09 9.61
CA ARG A 170 10.16 18.86 8.23
C ARG A 170 10.37 17.40 7.88
N PHE A 171 9.42 16.79 7.18
CA PHE A 171 9.49 15.40 6.74
C PHE A 171 9.19 15.30 5.25
N TRP A 172 9.86 14.36 4.59
CA TRP A 172 9.50 13.88 3.26
C TRP A 172 8.73 12.59 3.38
N THR A 173 7.62 12.52 2.66
CA THR A 173 6.85 11.31 2.43
C THR A 173 6.99 10.94 0.95
N VAL A 174 7.62 9.80 0.69
CA VAL A 174 7.90 9.29 -0.65
C VAL A 174 7.07 8.05 -0.90
N THR A 175 6.09 8.17 -1.79
CA THR A 175 5.29 7.04 -2.24
C THR A 175 5.94 6.44 -3.48
N LEU A 176 6.31 5.15 -3.42
CA LEU A 176 7.02 4.46 -4.49
C LEU A 176 6.11 3.56 -5.33
N ILE A 177 6.24 3.68 -6.65
CA ILE A 177 5.58 2.82 -7.63
C ILE A 177 6.63 1.86 -8.19
N PHE A 178 6.33 0.56 -8.16
CA PHE A 178 7.29 -0.47 -8.54
C PHE A 178 7.29 -0.77 -10.05
N ARG A 179 8.48 -0.99 -10.62
CA ARG A 179 8.61 -1.64 -11.92
C ARG A 179 8.28 -3.13 -11.80
N ARG A 180 7.73 -3.67 -12.89
CA ARG A 180 7.32 -5.07 -12.96
C ARG A 180 8.55 -5.97 -13.11
N GLY A 181 8.57 -7.09 -12.38
CA GLY A 181 9.61 -8.11 -12.48
C GLY A 181 11.01 -7.70 -12.01
N GLN A 182 11.16 -6.50 -11.44
CA GLN A 182 12.44 -6.04 -10.89
C GLN A 182 12.58 -6.52 -9.44
N ILE A 183 13.81 -6.89 -9.08
CA ILE A 183 14.17 -7.21 -7.71
C ILE A 183 14.32 -5.89 -6.95
N VAL A 184 13.64 -5.79 -5.82
CA VAL A 184 13.68 -4.62 -4.95
C VAL A 184 14.90 -4.71 -4.04
N ASP A 185 15.69 -3.64 -4.01
CA ASP A 185 16.71 -3.40 -2.97
C ASP A 185 16.48 -2.01 -2.38
N ILE A 186 15.93 -1.97 -1.17
CA ILE A 186 15.53 -0.73 -0.50
C ILE A 186 16.71 0.21 -0.24
N ARG A 187 17.92 -0.34 -0.10
CA ARG A 187 19.14 0.45 0.10
C ARG A 187 19.40 1.40 -1.06
N GLN A 188 19.00 1.04 -2.28
CA GLN A 188 19.15 1.91 -3.45
C GLN A 188 18.25 3.14 -3.35
N ALA A 189 17.02 2.99 -2.86
CA ALA A 189 16.12 4.11 -2.61
C ALA A 189 16.64 4.98 -1.46
N ILE A 190 17.06 4.37 -0.34
CA ILE A 190 17.63 5.09 0.80
C ILE A 190 18.87 5.88 0.39
N ALA A 191 19.79 5.25 -0.36
CA ALA A 191 20.97 5.94 -0.88
C ALA A 191 20.60 7.08 -1.84
N ALA A 192 19.59 6.91 -2.68
CA ALA A 192 19.11 7.99 -3.57
C ALA A 192 18.55 9.19 -2.78
N MET A 193 17.90 8.93 -1.64
CA MET A 193 17.34 9.97 -0.77
C MET A 193 18.41 10.67 0.08
N ASN A 194 19.47 9.96 0.48
CA ASN A 194 20.56 10.51 1.30
C ASN A 194 21.63 11.28 0.51
N ASN A 195 21.63 11.21 -0.83
CA ASN A 195 22.64 11.87 -1.69
C ASN A 195 22.25 13.30 -2.09
N LEU A 196 21.53 14.01 -1.24
CA LEU A 196 21.02 15.38 -1.45
C LEU A 196 21.59 16.33 -0.40
#